data_AF-A0A8J2WEZ4-F1
#
_entry.id   AF-A0A8J2WEZ4-F1
#
_cell.length_a   1.000
_cell.length_b   1.000
_cell.length_c   1.000
_cell.angle_alpha   90.00
_cell.angle_beta   90.00
_cell.angle_gamma   90.00
#
_symmetry.space_group_name_H-M   'P 1'
#
loop_
_entity.id
_entity.type
_entity.pdbx_description
1 polymer ?
#
loop_
_entity_poly.entity_id
_entity_poly.type
_entity_poly.pdbx_seq_one_letter_code
_entity_poly.pdbx_strand_id
1 'polypeptide(L)'
;MTLKTLTIALVCGTAQAGYSISSMLTTRRKKTPGSGGSADGPSDEIEALAGESFDWLANLGAPAALVAGAIMATLVEQGDFLRTTSRDTKTWARYMKRSAHVLLITALAMSLFSIFGTTVTGTMLKGLGDGHKTDWVETTSPMAFMHQNLPFEFLICRFCFLQGLLNWMLGLALMYIGNAPAAGGKASTKIYFFFGFLLLSVVMLMVAFLNKHMSFYANYMGMVAHFAEVFVGG
;
A
#
# COMPACT_ATOMS: atom_id res chain seq x y z
N MET A 1 10.89 4.48 -33.39
CA MET A 1 9.63 4.96 -32.77
C MET A 1 9.99 5.89 -31.63
N THR A 2 9.58 7.13 -31.75
CA THR A 2 10.15 8.32 -31.10
C THR A 2 9.59 8.60 -29.71
N LEU A 3 10.50 9.10 -28.86
CA LEU A 3 10.43 9.54 -27.46
C LEU A 3 9.39 10.66 -27.15
N LYS A 4 8.23 10.70 -27.84
CA LYS A 4 7.24 11.78 -27.75
C LYS A 4 5.94 11.43 -27.02
N THR A 5 5.75 10.18 -26.61
CA THR A 5 4.49 9.76 -25.95
C THR A 5 4.57 9.74 -24.42
N LEU A 6 5.76 9.94 -23.83
CA LEU A 6 5.96 9.88 -22.37
C LEU A 6 5.70 11.23 -21.65
N THR A 7 5.33 12.29 -22.38
CA THR A 7 5.21 13.65 -21.81
C THR A 7 3.78 14.04 -21.45
N ILE A 8 2.76 13.22 -21.72
CA ILE A 8 1.35 13.60 -21.48
C ILE A 8 0.82 13.09 -20.12
N ALA A 9 1.46 12.11 -19.48
CA ALA A 9 1.02 11.61 -18.17
C ALA A 9 1.56 12.41 -16.96
N LEU A 10 2.49 13.35 -17.16
CA LEU A 10 3.15 14.07 -16.06
C LEU A 10 2.54 15.45 -15.73
N VAL A 11 1.54 15.92 -16.48
CA VAL A 11 1.05 17.32 -16.40
C VAL A 11 -0.38 17.46 -15.85
N CYS A 12 -1.13 16.37 -15.66
CA CYS A 12 -2.50 16.45 -15.10
C CYS A 12 -2.63 16.04 -13.62
N GLY A 13 -1.53 15.76 -12.91
CA GLY A 13 -1.57 15.32 -11.51
C GLY A 13 -1.20 16.37 -10.45
N THR A 14 -0.82 17.60 -10.85
CA THR A 14 -0.29 18.62 -9.92
C THR A 14 -1.31 19.68 -9.49
N ALA A 15 -2.58 19.54 -9.87
CA ALA A 15 -3.62 20.50 -9.50
C ALA A 15 -4.42 20.08 -8.25
N GLN A 16 -3.74 19.87 -7.11
CA GLN A 16 -4.24 20.15 -5.73
C GLN A 16 -3.31 19.68 -4.61
N ALA A 17 -1.99 19.66 -4.80
CA ALA A 17 -1.03 19.46 -3.69
C ALA A 17 -0.70 20.79 -2.97
N GLY A 18 -1.73 21.58 -2.69
CA GLY A 18 -1.63 22.96 -2.21
C GLY A 18 -2.30 23.21 -0.86
N TYR A 19 -2.38 22.21 0.03
CA TYR A 19 -2.68 22.47 1.43
C TYR A 19 -1.37 22.56 2.22
N SER A 20 -1.06 23.81 2.55
CA SER A 20 0.08 24.28 3.32
C SER A 20 0.35 23.45 4.57
N ILE A 21 1.52 22.80 4.62
CA ILE A 21 2.08 22.15 5.82
C ILE A 21 2.26 23.16 6.99
N SER A 22 2.14 24.47 6.73
CA SER A 22 2.25 25.51 7.78
C SER A 22 0.98 25.73 8.62
N SER A 23 -0.17 25.13 8.30
CA SER A 23 -1.35 25.24 9.19
C SER A 23 -1.41 24.18 10.29
N MET A 24 -0.59 23.11 10.21
CA MET A 24 -0.62 21.99 11.16
C MET A 24 -0.07 22.30 12.56
N LEU A 25 0.53 23.48 12.78
CA LEU A 25 1.12 23.83 14.10
C LEU A 25 0.38 24.95 14.85
N THR A 26 -0.74 25.48 14.34
CA THR A 26 -1.40 26.62 15.00
C THR A 26 -2.92 26.62 14.90
N THR A 27 -3.60 25.60 15.43
CA THR A 27 -4.99 25.82 15.91
C THR A 27 -5.31 25.02 17.18
N ARG A 28 -4.54 25.26 18.25
CA ARG A 28 -5.05 25.01 19.61
C ARG A 28 -6.09 26.10 19.90
N ARG A 29 -7.32 25.93 19.39
CA ARG A 29 -8.40 26.91 19.58
C ARG A 29 -8.78 26.92 21.06
N LYS A 30 -8.41 28.00 21.75
CA LYS A 30 -8.75 28.27 23.14
C LYS A 30 -10.29 28.33 23.27
N LYS A 31 -10.87 27.38 24.00
CA LYS A 31 -12.31 27.27 24.32
C LYS A 31 -12.78 28.54 25.03
N THR A 32 -13.72 29.29 24.44
CA THR A 32 -14.51 30.31 25.13
C THR A 32 -15.60 29.61 25.96
N PRO A 33 -15.79 29.93 27.25
CA PRO A 33 -16.80 29.29 28.06
C PRO A 33 -18.15 29.98 27.81
N GLY A 34 -19.12 29.24 27.26
CA GLY A 34 -20.52 29.64 27.30
C GLY A 34 -21.30 29.35 26.03
N SER A 35 -21.99 28.21 25.99
CA SER A 35 -23.44 28.13 25.80
C SER A 35 -23.85 26.66 25.78
N GLY A 36 -24.72 26.28 26.70
CA GLY A 36 -25.34 24.96 26.72
C GLY A 36 -26.20 24.71 25.49
N GLY A 37 -26.14 23.47 25.01
CA GLY A 37 -26.98 22.93 23.95
C GLY A 37 -26.79 21.41 23.95
N SER A 38 -27.90 20.70 24.13
CA SER A 38 -28.04 19.27 24.36
C SER A 38 -27.50 18.37 23.23
N ALA A 39 -26.75 17.36 23.68
CA ALA A 39 -26.56 15.98 23.18
C ALA A 39 -27.30 15.55 21.89
N ASP A 40 -26.54 15.22 20.84
CA ASP A 40 -26.61 13.95 20.08
C ASP A 40 -25.73 14.01 18.82
N GLY A 41 -24.41 14.04 19.00
CA GLY A 41 -23.42 13.92 17.92
C GLY A 41 -22.06 13.51 18.48
N PRO A 42 -21.16 12.93 17.66
CA PRO A 42 -19.78 12.67 18.08
C PRO A 42 -19.13 13.98 18.57
N SER A 43 -18.26 13.91 19.59
CA SER A 43 -17.57 15.10 20.09
C SER A 43 -16.79 15.77 18.94
N ASP A 44 -16.70 17.10 18.93
CA ASP A 44 -15.94 17.86 17.92
C ASP A 44 -14.49 17.32 17.76
N GLU A 45 -13.95 16.71 18.82
CA GLU A 45 -12.63 16.08 18.85
C GLU A 45 -12.60 14.74 18.07
N ILE A 46 -13.66 13.92 18.14
CA ILE A 46 -13.80 12.68 17.35
C ILE A 46 -13.94 13.01 15.86
N GLU A 47 -14.71 14.05 15.52
CA GLU A 47 -14.89 14.47 14.12
C GLU A 47 -13.56 14.95 13.52
N ALA A 48 -12.77 15.70 14.29
CA ALA A 48 -11.42 16.10 13.89
C ALA A 48 -10.49 14.89 13.70
N LEU A 49 -10.49 13.93 14.63
CA LEU A 49 -9.69 12.70 14.55
C LEU A 49 -10.09 11.82 13.37
N ALA A 50 -11.39 11.75 13.04
CA ALA A 50 -11.90 11.05 11.87
C ALA A 50 -11.43 11.70 10.56
N GLY A 51 -11.42 13.04 10.49
CA GLY A 51 -10.86 13.80 9.37
C GLY A 51 -9.36 13.54 9.18
N GLU A 52 -8.58 13.57 10.26
CA GLU A 52 -7.15 13.25 10.20
C GLU A 52 -6.88 11.78 9.82
N SER A 53 -7.74 10.87 10.26
CA SER A 53 -7.69 9.45 9.88
C SER A 53 -8.01 9.25 8.40
N PHE A 54 -8.97 10.01 7.86
CA PHE A 54 -9.25 10.05 6.42
C PHE A 54 -8.02 10.52 5.63
N ASP A 55 -7.37 11.60 6.05
CA ASP A 55 -6.18 12.13 5.37
C ASP A 55 -5.03 11.10 5.40
N TRP A 56 -4.90 10.36 6.50
CA TRP A 56 -3.94 9.26 6.58
C TRP A 56 -4.27 8.13 5.57
N LEU A 57 -5.53 7.72 5.45
CA LEU A 57 -5.96 6.70 4.49
C LEU A 57 -5.75 7.16 3.05
N ALA A 58 -6.02 8.42 2.73
CA ALA A 58 -5.77 9.00 1.41
C ALA A 58 -4.28 8.98 1.06
N ASN A 59 -3.42 9.29 2.04
CA ASN A 59 -1.96 9.23 1.90
C ASN A 59 -1.42 7.79 1.77
N LEU A 60 -2.20 6.77 2.14
CA LEU A 60 -1.88 5.35 1.87
C LEU A 60 -2.40 4.90 0.49
N GLY A 61 -3.59 5.36 0.10
CA GLY A 61 -4.23 4.99 -1.16
C GLY A 61 -3.50 5.49 -2.40
N ALA A 62 -2.94 6.70 -2.37
CA ALA A 62 -2.21 7.26 -3.52
C ALA A 62 -0.94 6.45 -3.89
N PRO A 63 -0.05 6.10 -2.94
CA PRO A 63 1.04 5.15 -3.20
C PRO A 63 0.57 3.77 -3.67
N ALA A 64 -0.53 3.25 -3.12
CA ALA A 64 -1.09 1.96 -3.54
C ALA A 64 -1.54 1.99 -5.01
N ALA A 65 -2.15 3.09 -5.46
CA ALA A 65 -2.52 3.30 -6.86
C ALA A 65 -1.30 3.36 -7.79
N LEU A 66 -0.22 4.02 -7.35
CA LEU A 66 1.04 4.05 -8.10
C LEU A 66 1.63 2.64 -8.26
N VAL A 67 1.67 1.87 -7.17
CA VAL A 67 2.14 0.48 -7.21
C VAL A 67 1.28 -0.37 -8.14
N ALA A 68 -0.05 -0.26 -8.06
CA ALA A 68 -0.97 -0.96 -8.97
C ALA A 68 -0.71 -0.61 -10.45
N GLY A 69 -0.49 0.68 -10.75
CA GLY A 69 -0.13 1.14 -12.09
C GLY A 69 1.21 0.58 -12.57
N ALA A 70 2.22 0.57 -11.71
CA ALA A 70 3.53 0.00 -12.03
C ALA A 70 3.48 -1.52 -12.27
N ILE A 71 2.64 -2.24 -11.53
CA ILE A 71 2.40 -3.68 -11.75
C ILE A 71 1.72 -3.90 -13.10
N MET A 72 0.70 -3.11 -13.44
CA MET A 72 0.03 -3.19 -14.75
C MET A 72 1.00 -2.92 -15.90
N ALA A 73 1.84 -1.88 -15.78
CA ALA A 73 2.89 -1.62 -16.75
C ALA A 73 3.86 -2.81 -16.89
N THR A 74 4.29 -3.39 -15.76
CA THR A 74 5.14 -4.58 -15.74
C THR A 74 4.50 -5.76 -16.47
N LEU A 75 3.21 -6.02 -16.22
CA LEU A 75 2.47 -7.12 -16.85
C LEU A 75 2.29 -6.91 -18.36
N VAL A 76 2.07 -5.67 -18.80
CA VAL A 76 1.93 -5.33 -20.23
C VAL A 76 3.27 -5.44 -20.96
N GLU A 77 4.34 -4.84 -20.41
CA GLU A 77 5.66 -4.83 -21.06
C GLU A 77 6.31 -6.22 -21.08
N GLN A 78 6.04 -7.04 -20.06
CA GLN A 78 6.68 -8.34 -19.89
C GLN A 78 5.74 -9.52 -20.17
N GLY A 79 4.54 -9.26 -20.71
CA GLY A 79 3.51 -10.27 -20.93
C GLY A 79 3.97 -11.43 -21.83
N ASP A 80 4.72 -11.12 -22.89
CA ASP A 80 5.28 -12.14 -23.78
C ASP A 80 6.42 -12.94 -23.13
N PHE A 81 7.17 -12.34 -22.20
CA PHE A 81 8.27 -12.99 -21.49
C PHE A 81 7.81 -13.89 -20.33
N LEU A 82 6.67 -13.55 -19.71
CA LEU A 82 6.03 -14.34 -18.67
C LEU A 82 5.39 -15.63 -19.21
N ARG A 83 5.20 -15.73 -20.54
CA ARG A 83 4.77 -16.97 -21.19
C ARG A 83 5.93 -17.96 -21.23
N THR A 84 5.74 -19.10 -20.57
CA THR A 84 6.70 -20.22 -20.63
C THR A 84 6.84 -20.66 -22.08
N THR A 85 8.01 -20.45 -22.67
CA THR A 85 8.27 -20.79 -24.07
C THR A 85 9.01 -22.13 -24.13
N SER A 86 8.91 -22.87 -25.23
CA SER A 86 9.67 -24.13 -25.41
C SER A 86 11.19 -23.96 -25.31
N ARG A 87 11.69 -22.72 -25.44
CA ARG A 87 13.09 -22.32 -25.22
C ARG A 87 13.54 -22.37 -23.76
N ASP A 88 12.63 -22.46 -22.78
CA ASP A 88 12.97 -22.62 -21.38
C ASP A 88 13.36 -24.08 -21.10
N THR A 89 14.59 -24.45 -21.43
CA THR A 89 15.08 -25.83 -21.27
C THR A 89 15.19 -26.28 -19.82
N LYS A 90 15.34 -25.33 -18.88
CA LYS A 90 15.52 -25.62 -17.45
C LYS A 90 14.21 -25.48 -16.68
N THR A 91 13.83 -26.53 -15.95
CA THR A 91 12.59 -26.58 -15.16
C THR A 91 12.51 -25.47 -14.11
N TRP A 92 13.64 -25.13 -13.46
CA TRP A 92 13.68 -24.05 -12.46
C TRP A 92 13.32 -22.69 -13.04
N ALA A 93 13.73 -22.38 -14.28
CA ALA A 93 13.43 -21.11 -14.94
C ALA A 93 11.93 -20.99 -15.23
N ARG A 94 11.26 -22.11 -15.58
CA ARG A 94 9.81 -22.15 -15.77
C ARG A 94 9.06 -21.91 -14.45
N TYR A 95 9.51 -22.54 -13.37
CA TYR A 95 8.94 -22.30 -12.03
C TYR A 95 9.09 -20.84 -11.63
N MET A 96 10.28 -20.26 -11.81
CA MET A 96 10.52 -18.86 -11.48
C MET A 96 9.64 -17.89 -12.26
N LYS A 97 9.45 -18.09 -13.57
CA LYS A 97 8.54 -17.28 -14.38
C LYS A 97 7.09 -17.42 -13.92
N ARG A 98 6.65 -18.64 -13.62
CA ARG A 98 5.29 -18.89 -13.11
C ARG A 98 5.07 -18.25 -11.74
N SER A 99 6.03 -18.39 -10.83
CA SER A 99 5.99 -17.75 -9.51
C SER A 99 5.99 -16.23 -9.63
N ALA A 100 6.82 -15.65 -10.51
CA ALA A 100 6.81 -14.22 -10.78
C ALA A 100 5.43 -13.74 -11.27
N HIS A 101 4.81 -14.48 -12.20
CA HIS A 101 3.47 -14.16 -12.70
C HIS A 101 2.43 -14.19 -11.57
N VAL A 102 2.41 -15.26 -10.77
CA VAL A 102 1.50 -15.37 -9.62
C VAL A 102 1.73 -14.23 -8.63
N LEU A 103 2.97 -13.89 -8.32
CA LEU A 103 3.31 -12.78 -7.43
C LEU A 103 2.85 -11.42 -7.98
N LEU A 104 2.97 -11.18 -9.28
CA LEU A 104 2.50 -9.94 -9.89
C LEU A 104 0.97 -9.83 -9.86
N ILE A 105 0.25 -10.93 -10.12
CA ILE A 105 -1.22 -10.95 -10.02
C ILE A 105 -1.67 -10.72 -8.57
N THR A 106 -1.06 -11.42 -7.62
CA THR A 106 -1.41 -11.24 -6.20
C THR A 106 -1.02 -9.85 -5.72
N ALA A 107 0.10 -9.29 -6.19
CA ALA A 107 0.48 -7.90 -5.90
C ALA A 107 -0.58 -6.90 -6.40
N LEU A 108 -1.09 -7.10 -7.62
CA LEU A 108 -2.13 -6.26 -8.19
C LEU A 108 -3.41 -6.35 -7.38
N ALA A 109 -3.88 -7.57 -7.10
CA ALA A 109 -5.08 -7.80 -6.33
C ALA A 109 -4.99 -7.14 -4.94
N MET A 110 -3.89 -7.33 -4.23
CA MET A 110 -3.66 -6.74 -2.91
C MET A 110 -3.60 -5.20 -2.97
N SER A 111 -3.00 -4.63 -4.01
CA SER A 111 -2.98 -3.17 -4.19
C SER A 111 -4.39 -2.61 -4.44
N LEU A 112 -5.21 -3.30 -5.25
CA LEU A 112 -6.60 -2.91 -5.48
C LEU A 112 -7.46 -3.02 -4.22
N PHE A 113 -7.28 -4.08 -3.42
CA PHE A 113 -7.94 -4.21 -2.12
C PHE A 113 -7.54 -3.09 -1.16
N SER A 114 -6.28 -2.66 -1.15
CA SER A 114 -5.84 -1.53 -0.33
C SER A 114 -6.49 -0.21 -0.76
N ILE A 115 -6.57 0.06 -2.07
CA ILE A 115 -7.25 1.26 -2.59
C ILE A 115 -8.75 1.22 -2.24
N PHE A 116 -9.38 0.06 -2.42
CA PHE A 116 -10.78 -0.13 -2.06
C PHE A 116 -11.02 0.10 -0.57
N GLY A 117 -10.24 -0.56 0.30
CA GLY A 117 -10.34 -0.40 1.75
C GLY A 117 -10.15 1.05 2.20
N THR A 118 -9.08 1.70 1.74
CA THR A 118 -8.81 3.12 2.08
C THR A 118 -9.93 4.05 1.62
N THR A 119 -10.53 3.79 0.45
CA THR A 119 -11.65 4.59 -0.07
C THR A 119 -12.94 4.37 0.72
N VAL A 120 -13.32 3.11 0.97
CA VAL A 120 -14.54 2.76 1.71
C VAL A 120 -14.44 3.27 3.14
N THR A 121 -13.38 2.91 3.86
CA THR A 121 -13.17 3.38 5.23
C THR A 121 -13.07 4.90 5.29
N GLY A 122 -12.42 5.53 4.31
CA GLY A 122 -12.37 6.99 4.22
C GLY A 122 -13.75 7.63 4.05
N THR A 123 -14.62 7.05 3.23
CA THR A 123 -16.01 7.54 3.07
C THR A 123 -16.84 7.33 4.33
N MET A 124 -16.65 6.21 5.04
CA MET A 124 -17.31 5.96 6.33
C MET A 124 -16.87 6.99 7.39
N LEU A 125 -15.58 7.31 7.46
CA LEU A 125 -15.06 8.30 8.40
C LEU A 125 -15.61 9.71 8.12
N LYS A 126 -15.81 10.08 6.85
CA LYS A 126 -16.48 11.34 6.50
C LYS A 126 -17.98 11.35 6.83
N GLY A 127 -18.63 10.19 6.77
CA GLY A 127 -20.03 10.02 7.17
C GLY A 127 -20.29 10.06 8.67
N LEU A 128 -19.25 10.16 9.51
CA LEU A 128 -19.40 10.26 10.97
C LEU A 128 -20.15 11.52 11.41
N GLY A 129 -20.09 12.59 10.62
CA GLY A 129 -20.87 13.80 10.84
C GLY A 129 -22.38 13.63 10.67
N ASP A 130 -22.83 12.51 10.08
CA ASP A 130 -24.25 12.24 9.81
C ASP A 130 -24.98 11.55 11.00
N GLY A 131 -24.40 11.56 12.19
CA GLY A 131 -25.13 11.31 13.45
C GLY A 131 -25.27 9.84 13.87
N HIS A 132 -24.37 8.95 13.47
CA HIS A 132 -24.31 7.60 14.04
C HIS A 132 -23.66 7.62 15.43
N LYS A 133 -24.46 7.30 16.46
CA LYS A 133 -24.03 7.07 17.85
C LYS A 133 -23.26 5.76 17.95
N THR A 134 -22.00 5.78 17.55
CA THR A 134 -21.06 4.73 17.89
C THR A 134 -20.18 5.24 19.02
N ASP A 135 -20.01 4.42 20.06
CA ASP A 135 -19.15 4.70 21.21
C ASP A 135 -17.67 4.67 20.76
N TRP A 136 -17.24 5.72 20.07
CA TRP A 136 -15.87 5.85 19.62
C TRP A 136 -14.96 6.19 20.80
N VAL A 137 -13.86 5.47 20.90
CA VAL A 137 -12.82 5.76 21.89
C VAL A 137 -11.95 6.89 21.35
N GLU A 138 -11.93 8.01 22.08
CA GLU A 138 -11.01 9.13 21.80
C GLU A 138 -9.56 8.68 22.01
N THR A 139 -8.68 9.07 21.08
CA THR A 139 -7.26 8.71 21.13
C THR A 139 -6.38 9.88 20.75
N THR A 140 -5.07 9.76 21.00
CA THR A 140 -4.11 10.85 20.80
C THR A 140 -3.56 10.97 19.38
N SER A 141 -3.91 10.06 18.46
CA SER A 141 -3.42 10.11 17.08
C SER A 141 -4.39 9.43 16.12
N PRO A 142 -4.49 9.86 14.85
CA PRO A 142 -5.37 9.25 13.85
C PRO A 142 -5.08 7.76 13.63
N MET A 143 -3.81 7.37 13.74
CA MET A 143 -3.40 5.98 13.61
C MET A 143 -3.88 5.12 14.79
N ALA A 144 -3.80 5.65 16.02
CA ALA A 144 -4.32 4.98 17.21
C ALA A 144 -5.86 4.92 17.19
N PHE A 145 -6.50 5.97 16.67
CA PHE A 145 -7.95 6.02 16.52
C PHE A 145 -8.44 4.88 15.64
N MET A 146 -7.88 4.71 14.43
CA MET A 146 -8.24 3.60 13.56
C MET A 146 -7.89 2.24 14.16
N HIS A 147 -6.72 2.11 14.81
CA HIS A 147 -6.33 0.83 15.40
C HIS A 147 -7.30 0.35 16.50
N GLN A 148 -7.85 1.27 17.32
CA GLN A 148 -8.76 0.91 18.40
C GLN A 148 -10.21 0.75 17.93
N ASN A 149 -10.65 1.63 17.03
CA ASN A 149 -12.05 1.76 16.66
C ASN A 149 -12.42 0.98 15.39
N LEU A 150 -11.46 0.86 14.45
CA LEU A 150 -11.62 0.21 13.15
C LEU A 150 -10.43 -0.73 12.88
N PRO A 151 -10.18 -1.72 13.78
CA PRO A 151 -8.96 -2.54 13.74
C PRO A 151 -8.86 -3.36 12.45
N PHE A 152 -9.99 -3.81 11.90
CA PHE A 152 -10.03 -4.57 10.66
C PHE A 152 -9.60 -3.72 9.47
N GLU A 153 -10.22 -2.55 9.29
CA GLU A 153 -9.95 -1.61 8.21
C GLU A 153 -8.51 -1.09 8.27
N PHE A 154 -8.02 -0.78 9.47
CA PHE A 154 -6.65 -0.39 9.71
C PHE A 154 -5.67 -1.48 9.24
N LEU A 155 -5.93 -2.73 9.64
CA LEU A 155 -5.02 -3.84 9.40
C LEU A 155 -5.05 -4.28 7.93
N ILE A 156 -6.24 -4.39 7.33
CA ILE A 156 -6.40 -4.80 5.93
C ILE A 156 -5.75 -3.79 4.98
N CYS A 157 -5.95 -2.48 5.20
CA CYS A 157 -5.38 -1.45 4.32
C CYS A 157 -3.85 -1.49 4.33
N ARG A 158 -3.24 -1.62 5.52
CA ARG A 158 -1.78 -1.70 5.68
C ARG A 158 -1.21 -3.01 5.18
N PHE A 159 -1.83 -4.13 5.52
CA PHE A 159 -1.39 -5.46 5.10
C PHE A 159 -1.46 -5.61 3.58
N CYS A 160 -2.59 -5.24 2.97
CA CYS A 160 -2.77 -5.32 1.53
C CYS A 160 -1.79 -4.43 0.76
N PHE A 161 -1.57 -3.19 1.21
CA PHE A 161 -0.56 -2.33 0.60
C PHE A 161 0.85 -2.93 0.68
N LEU A 162 1.26 -3.32 1.89
CA LEU A 162 2.63 -3.77 2.13
C LEU A 162 2.93 -5.12 1.48
N GLN A 163 2.03 -6.09 1.62
CA GLN A 163 2.16 -7.38 0.95
C GLN A 163 2.11 -7.23 -0.58
N GLY A 164 1.27 -6.31 -1.09
CA GLY A 164 1.22 -5.97 -2.51
C GLY A 164 2.56 -5.45 -3.03
N LEU A 165 3.15 -4.49 -2.32
CA LEU A 165 4.46 -3.91 -2.64
C LEU A 165 5.58 -4.95 -2.61
N LEU A 166 5.62 -5.80 -1.57
CA LEU A 166 6.63 -6.87 -1.45
C LEU A 166 6.48 -7.92 -2.55
N ASN A 167 5.26 -8.33 -2.87
CA ASN A 167 4.99 -9.28 -3.94
C ASN A 167 5.40 -8.73 -5.32
N TRP A 168 5.16 -7.45 -5.58
CA TRP A 168 5.59 -6.82 -6.83
C TRP A 168 7.11 -6.81 -6.97
N MET A 169 7.82 -6.34 -5.95
CA MET A 169 9.28 -6.27 -5.97
C MET A 169 9.93 -7.66 -6.05
N LEU A 170 9.38 -8.65 -5.34
CA LEU A 170 9.85 -10.03 -5.41
C LEU A 170 9.53 -10.64 -6.78
N GLY A 171 8.35 -10.37 -7.33
CA GLY A 171 7.96 -10.80 -8.68
C GLY A 171 8.92 -10.26 -9.75
N LEU A 172 9.27 -8.96 -9.66
CA LEU A 172 10.29 -8.34 -10.51
C LEU A 172 11.66 -9.01 -10.34
N ALA A 173 12.12 -9.22 -9.11
CA ALA A 173 13.40 -9.89 -8.85
C ALA A 173 13.46 -11.29 -9.48
N LEU A 174 12.41 -12.10 -9.29
CA LEU A 174 12.32 -13.44 -9.87
C LEU A 174 12.24 -13.41 -11.40
N MET A 175 11.62 -12.38 -11.98
CA MET A 175 11.57 -12.20 -13.43
C MET A 175 12.98 -11.95 -14.00
N TYR A 176 13.77 -11.07 -13.39
CA TYR A 176 15.16 -10.84 -13.82
C TYR A 176 16.03 -12.10 -13.70
N ILE A 177 15.94 -12.81 -12.58
CA ILE A 177 16.70 -14.05 -12.33
C ILE A 177 16.27 -15.16 -13.30
N GLY A 178 14.96 -15.33 -13.51
CA GLY A 178 14.39 -16.35 -14.40
C GLY A 178 14.69 -16.08 -15.89
N ASN A 179 14.89 -14.83 -16.27
CA ASN A 179 15.21 -14.42 -17.64
C ASN A 179 16.71 -14.46 -17.96
N ALA A 180 17.58 -14.47 -16.96
CA ALA A 180 19.03 -14.49 -17.13
C ALA A 180 19.55 -15.62 -18.06
N PRO A 181 19.01 -16.87 -18.03
CA PRO A 181 19.45 -17.95 -18.93
C PRO A 181 19.05 -17.76 -20.40
N ALA A 182 18.01 -16.97 -20.68
CA ALA A 182 17.50 -16.75 -22.03
C ALA A 182 18.14 -15.53 -22.73
N ALA A 183 18.91 -14.72 -22.02
CA ALA A 183 19.46 -13.43 -22.49
C ALA A 183 20.62 -13.53 -23.50
N GLY A 184 20.86 -14.70 -24.10
CA GLY A 184 21.73 -14.86 -25.28
C GLY A 184 23.24 -14.63 -25.12
N GLY A 185 23.73 -14.23 -23.94
CA GLY A 185 25.17 -14.00 -23.72
C GLY A 185 25.61 -13.95 -22.25
N LYS A 186 26.83 -14.43 -21.96
CA LYS A 186 27.38 -14.55 -20.58
C LYS A 186 27.40 -13.22 -19.81
N ALA A 187 27.68 -12.10 -20.49
CA ALA A 187 27.68 -10.77 -19.88
C ALA A 187 26.26 -10.31 -19.53
N SER A 188 25.32 -10.47 -20.46
CA SER A 188 23.91 -10.14 -20.25
C SER A 188 23.33 -10.93 -19.07
N THR A 189 23.53 -12.26 -19.05
CA THR A 189 23.11 -13.13 -17.96
C THR A 189 23.59 -12.65 -16.58
N LYS A 190 24.86 -12.21 -16.46
CA LYS A 190 25.40 -11.68 -15.19
C LYS A 190 24.69 -10.41 -14.75
N ILE A 191 24.36 -9.52 -15.68
CA ILE A 191 23.66 -8.26 -15.40
C ILE A 191 22.24 -8.54 -14.89
N TYR A 192 21.51 -9.47 -15.53
CA TYR A 192 20.17 -9.88 -15.09
C TYR A 192 20.19 -10.47 -13.66
N PHE A 193 21.15 -11.35 -13.35
CA PHE A 193 21.30 -11.86 -11.99
C PHE A 193 21.64 -10.74 -10.99
N PHE A 194 22.57 -9.85 -11.35
CA PHE A 194 22.95 -8.73 -10.49
C PHE A 194 21.74 -7.85 -10.12
N PHE A 195 20.94 -7.44 -11.11
CA PHE A 195 19.71 -6.67 -10.85
C PHE A 195 18.69 -7.45 -10.02
N GLY A 196 18.51 -8.75 -10.30
CA GLY A 196 17.62 -9.61 -9.52
C GLY A 196 18.02 -9.71 -8.05
N PHE A 197 19.31 -9.94 -7.76
CA PHE A 197 19.81 -10.01 -6.38
C PHE A 197 19.83 -8.64 -5.69
N LEU A 198 20.09 -7.57 -6.44
CA LEU A 198 19.99 -6.20 -5.92
C LEU A 198 18.56 -5.92 -5.46
N LEU A 199 17.56 -6.21 -6.30
CA LEU A 199 16.14 -6.06 -5.94
C LEU A 199 15.77 -6.92 -4.73
N LEU A 200 16.24 -8.17 -4.67
CA LEU A 200 16.02 -9.03 -3.51
C LEU A 200 16.63 -8.45 -2.22
N SER A 201 17.82 -7.86 -2.30
CA SER A 201 18.47 -7.21 -1.16
C SER A 201 17.68 -5.99 -0.67
N VAL A 202 17.10 -5.21 -1.59
CA VAL A 202 16.21 -4.09 -1.27
C VAL A 202 14.96 -4.57 -0.56
N VAL A 203 14.33 -5.66 -1.05
CA VAL A 203 13.17 -6.27 -0.39
C VAL A 203 13.50 -6.70 1.05
N MET A 204 14.65 -7.37 1.26
CA MET A 204 15.09 -7.76 2.59
C MET A 204 15.33 -6.55 3.50
N LEU A 205 15.93 -5.48 2.97
CA LEU A 205 16.13 -4.24 3.71
C LEU A 205 14.80 -3.58 4.10
N MET A 206 13.83 -3.55 3.20
CA MET A 206 12.48 -3.03 3.50
C MET A 206 11.83 -3.80 4.64
N VAL A 207 11.85 -5.14 4.59
CA VAL A 207 11.30 -5.99 5.66
C VAL A 207 12.04 -5.77 6.98
N ALA A 208 13.36 -5.67 6.96
CA ALA A 208 14.16 -5.39 8.16
C ALA A 208 13.83 -4.01 8.76
N PHE A 209 13.69 -2.99 7.92
CA PHE A 209 13.27 -1.65 8.35
C PHE A 209 11.87 -1.68 8.96
N LEU A 210 10.92 -2.34 8.31
CA LEU A 210 9.54 -2.46 8.80
C LEU A 210 9.48 -3.16 10.16
N ASN A 211 10.21 -4.27 10.34
CA ASN A 211 10.25 -4.98 11.62
C ASN A 211 10.76 -4.10 12.76
N LYS A 212 11.69 -3.18 12.50
CA LYS A 212 12.21 -2.25 13.51
C LYS A 212 11.26 -1.09 13.82
N HIS A 213 10.44 -0.67 12.85
CA HIS A 213 9.59 0.51 12.93
C HIS A 213 8.10 0.20 13.16
N MET A 214 7.74 -1.06 13.41
CA MET A 214 6.37 -1.43 13.78
C MET A 214 6.11 -1.09 15.24
N SER A 215 5.18 -0.15 15.46
CA SER A 215 4.79 0.34 16.79
C SER A 215 3.68 -0.49 17.44
N PHE A 216 2.81 -1.13 16.65
CA PHE A 216 1.62 -1.85 17.12
C PHE A 216 1.77 -3.37 17.14
N TYR A 217 2.79 -3.91 16.47
CA TYR A 217 3.02 -5.33 16.33
C TYR A 217 4.50 -5.64 16.56
N ALA A 218 4.81 -6.80 17.14
CA ALA A 218 6.19 -7.21 17.45
C ALA A 218 7.09 -7.31 16.20
N ASN A 219 6.52 -7.77 15.07
CA ASN A 219 7.18 -7.87 13.77
C ASN A 219 6.13 -8.07 12.66
N TYR A 220 6.56 -8.09 11.40
CA TYR A 220 5.69 -8.31 10.24
C TYR A 220 4.86 -9.59 10.36
N MET A 221 5.47 -10.69 10.80
CA MET A 221 4.77 -11.97 10.95
C MET A 221 3.67 -11.90 12.03
N GLY A 222 3.89 -11.15 13.11
CA GLY A 222 2.88 -10.89 14.13
C GLY A 222 1.67 -10.11 13.58
N MET A 223 1.92 -9.15 12.68
CA MET A 223 0.83 -8.44 11.99
C MET A 223 0.04 -9.37 11.05
N VAL A 224 0.72 -10.29 10.34
CA VAL A 224 0.05 -11.28 9.49
C VAL A 224 -0.78 -12.27 10.33
N ALA A 225 -0.24 -12.72 11.47
CA ALA A 225 -0.96 -13.63 12.37
C ALA A 225 -2.23 -12.96 12.92
N HIS A 226 -2.14 -11.73 13.42
CA HIS A 226 -3.31 -10.98 13.86
C HIS A 226 -4.31 -10.71 12.73
N PHE A 227 -3.84 -10.47 11.50
CA PHE A 227 -4.74 -10.33 10.37
C PHE A 227 -5.54 -11.62 10.12
N ALA A 228 -4.88 -12.78 10.19
CA ALA A 228 -5.56 -14.07 10.07
C ALA A 228 -6.55 -14.31 11.22
N GLU A 229 -6.21 -13.95 12.46
CA GLU A 229 -7.10 -14.05 13.61
C GLU A 229 -8.35 -13.19 13.44
N VAL A 230 -8.19 -11.91 13.09
CA VAL A 230 -9.31 -10.98 12.89
C VAL A 230 -10.18 -11.40 11.70
N PHE A 231 -9.59 -11.96 10.64
CA PHE A 231 -10.32 -12.41 9.46
C PHE A 231 -11.09 -13.73 9.67
N VAL A 232 -10.56 -14.64 10.51
CA VAL A 232 -11.18 -15.95 10.77
C VAL A 232 -12.11 -15.93 11.98
N GLY A 233 -11.85 -15.08 12.96
CA GLY A 233 -12.63 -14.94 14.19
C GLY A 233 -13.76 -13.90 14.14
N GLY A 234 -13.89 -13.17 13.02
CA GLY A 234 -14.96 -12.21 12.76
C GLY A 234 -16.22 -12.84 12.17
#